data_AF-X0XHP2-F1
#
_entry.id   AF-X0XHP2-F1
#
_cell.length_a   1.000
_cell.length_b   1.000
_cell.length_c   1.000
_cell.angle_alpha   90.00
_cell.angle_beta   90.00
_cell.angle_gamma   90.00
#
_symmetry.space_group_name_H-M   'P 1'
#
loop_
_entity.id
_entity.type
_entity.pdbx_description
1 polymer ?
#
loop_
_entity_poly.entity_id
_entity_poly.type
_entity_poly.pdbx_seq_one_letter_code
_entity_poly.pdbx_strand_id
1 'polypeptide(L)'
;DMFWQEELIQPTNVENHVVLAHEVEAPICVSERLVSKYQFRDYLRAGAAEIVMPDLIWTGGITETKKIATMAEAEQRPVAPHDCTGPVNVFACAHICMNAPNAYIMETVRSYYRGWYDRFVEPNIVVKDGHLLAPEGPGLGTRLKADVRERPDALVEVSDEAGVDHWMGLHSIFEVLTDENGERVVRLRERPPGEPAGKTPPVWER
;
A
#
# COMPACT_ATOMS: atom_id res chain seq x y z
N ASP A 1 -0.60 -31.98 -3.33
CA ASP A 1 -1.60 -30.96 -3.58
C ASP A 1 -0.94 -29.60 -3.37
N MET A 2 -0.96 -28.74 -4.39
CA MET A 2 -0.26 -27.45 -4.40
C MET A 2 -1.28 -26.33 -4.24
N PHE A 3 -1.02 -25.41 -3.33
CA PHE A 3 -2.01 -24.42 -2.91
C PHE A 3 -2.31 -23.36 -3.98
N TRP A 4 -1.27 -22.85 -4.65
CA TRP A 4 -1.37 -22.05 -5.87
C TRP A 4 -0.04 -22.08 -6.64
N GLN A 5 -0.07 -21.55 -7.86
CA GLN A 5 1.11 -21.25 -8.67
C GLN A 5 1.18 -19.75 -8.96
N GLU A 6 2.31 -19.16 -8.64
CA GLU A 6 2.51 -17.72 -8.67
C GLU A 6 3.50 -17.34 -9.78
N GLU A 7 3.14 -16.35 -10.60
CA GLU A 7 4.00 -15.75 -11.61
C GLU A 7 4.81 -16.74 -12.50
N LEU A 8 4.18 -17.84 -12.95
CA LEU A 8 4.84 -18.82 -13.84
C LEU A 8 5.27 -18.23 -15.19
N ILE A 9 4.58 -17.18 -15.64
CA ILE A 9 4.90 -16.43 -16.84
C ILE A 9 4.82 -14.93 -16.55
N GLN A 10 5.38 -14.10 -17.43
CA GLN A 10 5.32 -12.65 -17.25
C GLN A 10 3.89 -12.12 -17.38
N PRO A 11 3.41 -11.24 -16.48
CA PRO A 11 2.05 -10.71 -16.46
C PRO A 11 1.82 -9.62 -17.51
N THR A 12 2.34 -9.81 -18.72
CA THR A 12 2.26 -8.86 -19.85
C THR A 12 1.25 -9.27 -20.91
N ASN A 13 0.76 -10.51 -20.89
CA ASN A 13 -0.20 -11.05 -21.85
C ASN A 13 -1.28 -11.84 -21.10
N VAL A 14 -2.51 -11.30 -21.11
CA VAL A 14 -3.65 -11.86 -20.37
C VAL A 14 -4.12 -13.16 -21.02
N GLU A 15 -4.14 -13.22 -22.35
CA GLU A 15 -4.58 -14.38 -23.12
C GLU A 15 -3.73 -15.62 -22.82
N ASN A 16 -2.41 -15.44 -22.68
CA ASN A 16 -1.50 -16.51 -22.30
C ASN A 16 -1.71 -16.99 -20.85
N HIS A 17 -2.17 -16.12 -19.95
CA HIS A 17 -2.54 -16.54 -18.60
C HIS A 17 -3.85 -17.34 -18.58
N VAL A 18 -4.81 -17.02 -19.46
CA VAL A 18 -6.00 -17.85 -19.64
C VAL A 18 -5.62 -19.24 -20.13
N VAL A 19 -4.74 -19.34 -21.13
CA VAL A 19 -4.22 -20.64 -21.59
C VAL A 19 -3.53 -21.37 -20.44
N LEU A 20 -2.64 -20.70 -19.71
CA LEU A 20 -1.96 -21.31 -18.57
C LEU A 20 -2.94 -21.84 -17.52
N ALA A 21 -3.95 -21.05 -17.13
CA ALA A 21 -4.95 -21.43 -16.13
C ALA A 21 -5.79 -22.66 -16.56
N HIS A 22 -5.90 -22.93 -17.86
CA HIS A 22 -6.55 -24.14 -18.37
C HIS A 22 -5.64 -25.38 -18.43
N GLU A 23 -4.32 -25.19 -18.41
CA GLU A 23 -3.33 -26.26 -18.58
C GLU A 23 -2.73 -26.74 -17.24
N VAL A 24 -3.04 -26.07 -16.13
CA VAL A 24 -2.57 -26.44 -14.80
C VAL A 24 -3.73 -26.80 -13.87
N GLU A 25 -3.46 -27.66 -12.89
CA GLU A 25 -4.46 -28.08 -11.90
C GLU A 25 -4.54 -27.14 -10.69
N ALA A 26 -3.41 -26.53 -10.31
CA ALA A 26 -3.34 -25.66 -9.14
C ALA A 26 -3.75 -24.21 -9.52
N PRO A 27 -4.44 -23.47 -8.62
CA PRO A 27 -4.92 -22.13 -8.93
C PRO A 27 -3.79 -21.17 -9.33
N ILE A 28 -4.06 -20.32 -10.33
CA ILE A 28 -3.12 -19.28 -10.76
C ILE A 28 -3.26 -18.01 -9.90
N CYS A 29 -2.16 -17.59 -9.27
CA CYS A 29 -2.04 -16.38 -8.46
C CYS A 29 -1.34 -15.26 -9.23
N VAL A 30 -2.03 -14.12 -9.42
CA VAL A 30 -1.59 -13.00 -10.28
C VAL A 30 -2.00 -11.66 -9.68
N SER A 31 -1.16 -10.63 -9.66
CA SER A 31 0.31 -10.64 -9.71
C SER A 31 0.80 -9.38 -9.01
N GLU A 32 1.87 -9.50 -8.23
CA GLU A 32 2.51 -8.40 -7.53
C GLU A 32 2.96 -7.29 -8.50
N ARG A 33 3.29 -7.66 -9.75
CA ARG A 33 3.82 -6.75 -10.77
C ARG A 33 2.76 -6.01 -11.56
N LEU A 34 1.48 -6.30 -11.36
CA LEU A 34 0.41 -5.52 -11.97
C LEU A 34 0.24 -4.19 -11.24
N VAL A 35 0.16 -3.12 -12.03
CA VAL A 35 0.02 -1.74 -11.58
C VAL A 35 -1.37 -1.23 -11.90
N SER A 36 -2.00 -0.60 -10.91
CA SER A 36 -3.37 -0.08 -10.92
C SER A 36 -4.46 -1.13 -11.09
N LYS A 37 -5.68 -0.76 -10.65
CA LYS A 37 -6.87 -1.60 -10.83
C LYS A 37 -7.22 -1.89 -12.29
N TYR A 38 -6.72 -1.09 -13.24
CA TYR A 38 -7.06 -1.28 -14.65
C TYR A 38 -6.42 -2.54 -15.23
N GLN A 39 -5.20 -2.87 -14.81
CA GLN A 39 -4.57 -4.12 -15.21
C GLN A 39 -5.25 -5.30 -14.54
N PHE A 40 -5.50 -5.23 -13.23
CA PHE A 40 -6.25 -6.27 -12.51
C PHE A 40 -7.64 -6.53 -13.10
N ARG A 41 -8.36 -5.48 -13.53
CA ARG A 41 -9.64 -5.61 -14.22
C ARG A 41 -9.54 -6.51 -15.45
N ASP A 42 -8.49 -6.35 -16.24
CA ASP A 42 -8.33 -7.09 -17.49
C ASP A 42 -8.09 -8.59 -17.22
N TYR A 43 -7.27 -8.91 -16.22
CA TYR A 43 -7.06 -10.28 -15.75
C TYR A 43 -8.32 -10.91 -15.16
N LEU A 44 -9.03 -10.19 -14.30
CA LEU A 44 -10.27 -10.65 -13.69
C LEU A 44 -11.35 -10.95 -14.75
N ARG A 45 -11.56 -10.02 -15.69
CA ARG A 45 -12.55 -10.17 -16.77
C ARG A 45 -12.26 -11.37 -17.68
N ALA A 46 -11.00 -11.68 -17.90
CA ALA A 46 -10.60 -12.81 -18.73
C ALA A 46 -10.65 -14.15 -17.98
N GLY A 47 -10.85 -14.14 -16.65
CA GLY A 47 -10.71 -15.34 -15.83
C GLY A 47 -9.26 -15.81 -15.67
N ALA A 48 -8.29 -14.93 -15.93
CA ALA A 48 -6.85 -15.21 -15.92
C ALA A 48 -6.21 -15.16 -14.52
N ALA A 49 -6.95 -14.69 -13.51
CA ALA A 49 -6.49 -14.63 -12.12
C ALA A 49 -7.50 -15.36 -11.22
N GLU A 50 -7.07 -16.46 -10.61
CA GLU A 50 -7.88 -17.20 -9.65
C GLU A 50 -7.65 -16.71 -8.22
N ILE A 51 -6.44 -16.24 -7.93
CA ILE A 51 -6.08 -15.51 -6.72
C ILE A 51 -5.47 -14.16 -7.13
N VAL A 52 -5.96 -13.08 -6.52
CA VAL A 52 -5.54 -11.72 -6.82
C VAL A 52 -4.47 -11.27 -5.83
N MET A 53 -3.26 -11.01 -6.31
CA MET A 53 -2.11 -10.70 -5.46
C MET A 53 -1.52 -9.32 -5.77
N PRO A 54 -2.09 -8.23 -5.27
CA PRO A 54 -1.49 -6.91 -5.41
C PRO A 54 -0.32 -6.74 -4.43
N ASP A 55 0.78 -6.15 -4.89
CA ASP A 55 1.76 -5.54 -4.00
C ASP A 55 1.33 -4.10 -3.73
N LEU A 56 1.07 -3.76 -2.46
CA LEU A 56 0.54 -2.46 -2.10
C LEU A 56 1.47 -1.31 -2.46
N ILE A 57 2.79 -1.47 -2.32
CA ILE A 57 3.75 -0.41 -2.61
C ILE A 57 4.10 -0.31 -4.10
N TRP A 58 3.75 -1.32 -4.93
CA TRP A 58 3.96 -1.27 -6.38
C TRP A 58 2.69 -0.91 -7.16
N THR A 59 1.52 -1.35 -6.69
CA THR A 59 0.26 -1.25 -7.44
C THR A 59 -0.42 0.12 -7.33
N GLY A 60 -0.05 0.95 -6.34
CA GLY A 60 -0.60 2.30 -6.16
C GLY A 60 -1.07 2.65 -4.75
N GLY A 61 -0.57 1.95 -3.72
CA GLY A 61 -0.86 2.21 -2.32
C GLY A 61 -2.20 1.65 -1.85
N ILE A 62 -2.50 1.88 -0.56
CA ILE A 62 -3.71 1.40 0.14
C ILE A 62 -4.99 1.65 -0.68
N THR A 63 -5.12 2.86 -1.25
CA THR A 63 -6.30 3.26 -2.02
C THR A 63 -6.55 2.37 -3.23
N GLU A 64 -5.50 2.05 -3.99
CA GLU A 64 -5.64 1.27 -5.22
C GLU A 64 -5.79 -0.22 -4.89
N THR A 65 -5.01 -0.72 -3.93
CA THR A 65 -5.13 -2.09 -3.41
C THR A 65 -6.52 -2.37 -2.85
N LYS A 66 -7.13 -1.44 -2.11
CA LYS A 66 -8.51 -1.62 -1.61
C LYS A 66 -9.53 -1.69 -2.75
N LYS A 67 -9.39 -0.86 -3.78
CA LYS A 67 -10.28 -0.90 -4.96
C LYS A 67 -10.15 -2.22 -5.71
N ILE A 68 -8.92 -2.74 -5.83
CA ILE A 68 -8.66 -4.05 -6.42
C ILE A 68 -9.31 -5.14 -5.60
N ALA A 69 -9.19 -5.11 -4.27
CA ALA A 69 -9.78 -6.12 -3.41
C ALA A 69 -11.31 -6.17 -3.54
N THR A 70 -11.97 -5.00 -3.52
CA THR A 70 -13.42 -4.90 -3.74
C THR A 70 -13.86 -5.31 -5.15
N MET A 71 -13.04 -5.04 -6.18
CA MET A 71 -13.33 -5.50 -7.53
C MET A 71 -13.19 -7.03 -7.65
N ALA A 72 -12.15 -7.60 -7.04
CA ALA A 72 -11.95 -9.05 -6.99
C ALA A 72 -13.10 -9.75 -6.23
N GLU A 73 -13.61 -9.14 -5.16
CA GLU A 73 -14.76 -9.65 -4.40
C GLU A 73 -16.00 -9.80 -5.29
N ALA A 74 -16.27 -8.82 -6.16
CA ALA A 74 -17.40 -8.88 -7.11
C ALA A 74 -17.27 -10.02 -8.13
N GLU A 75 -16.02 -10.39 -8.46
CA GLU A 75 -15.69 -11.51 -9.35
C GLU A 75 -15.47 -12.82 -8.58
N GLN A 76 -15.84 -12.86 -7.30
CA GLN A 76 -15.71 -14.01 -6.41
C GLN A 76 -14.27 -14.54 -6.30
N ARG A 77 -13.28 -13.64 -6.40
CA ARG A 77 -11.86 -13.98 -6.30
C ARG A 77 -11.29 -13.59 -4.93
N PRO A 78 -10.52 -14.50 -4.29
CA PRO A 78 -9.74 -14.16 -3.10
C PRO A 78 -8.62 -13.16 -3.41
N VAL A 79 -8.22 -12.41 -2.40
CA VAL A 79 -7.08 -11.49 -2.44
C VAL A 79 -6.03 -11.92 -1.41
N ALA A 80 -4.78 -12.02 -1.85
CA ALA A 80 -3.64 -12.29 -0.99
C ALA A 80 -2.58 -11.21 -1.26
N PRO A 81 -2.51 -10.13 -0.47
CA PRO A 81 -1.51 -9.08 -0.69
C PRO A 81 -0.08 -9.61 -0.53
N HIS A 82 0.80 -9.21 -1.45
CA HIS A 82 2.21 -9.58 -1.41
C HIS A 82 2.98 -8.78 -0.34
N ASP A 83 3.88 -9.46 0.36
CA ASP A 83 4.90 -8.86 1.23
C ASP A 83 6.16 -9.73 1.32
N CYS A 84 7.21 -9.27 0.65
CA CYS A 84 8.59 -9.64 0.93
C CYS A 84 9.49 -8.39 0.92
N THR A 85 8.97 -7.28 1.45
CA THR A 85 9.55 -5.94 1.26
C THR A 85 9.97 -5.32 2.59
N GLY A 86 9.21 -4.36 3.11
CA GLY A 86 9.55 -3.57 4.28
C GLY A 86 8.45 -3.52 5.32
N PRO A 87 8.77 -3.13 6.56
CA PRO A 87 7.85 -3.22 7.68
C PRO A 87 6.58 -2.37 7.49
N VAL A 88 6.68 -1.22 6.82
CA VAL A 88 5.51 -0.36 6.56
C VAL A 88 4.52 -1.04 5.62
N ASN A 89 5.00 -1.82 4.64
CA ASN A 89 4.16 -2.55 3.69
C ASN A 89 3.33 -3.62 4.39
N VAL A 90 3.96 -4.47 5.21
CA VAL A 90 3.24 -5.54 5.93
C VAL A 90 2.15 -4.99 6.85
N PHE A 91 2.37 -3.85 7.53
CA PHE A 91 1.35 -3.18 8.33
C PHE A 91 0.18 -2.69 7.46
N ALA A 92 0.46 -2.08 6.31
CA ALA A 92 -0.57 -1.60 5.40
C ALA A 92 -1.38 -2.76 4.78
N CYS A 93 -0.71 -3.83 4.36
CA CYS A 93 -1.36 -5.04 3.84
C CYS A 93 -2.17 -5.77 4.92
N ALA A 94 -1.74 -5.74 6.20
CA ALA A 94 -2.53 -6.25 7.31
C ALA A 94 -3.87 -5.51 7.43
N HIS A 95 -3.87 -4.18 7.33
CA HIS A 95 -5.12 -3.40 7.34
C HIS A 95 -6.03 -3.75 6.15
N ILE A 96 -5.47 -4.00 4.97
CA ILE A 96 -6.24 -4.51 3.83
C ILE A 96 -6.88 -5.86 4.16
N CYS A 97 -6.09 -6.81 4.69
CA CYS A 97 -6.58 -8.14 5.02
C CYS A 97 -7.67 -8.14 6.11
N MET A 98 -7.54 -7.28 7.12
CA MET A 98 -8.55 -7.13 8.17
C MET A 98 -9.83 -6.46 7.68
N ASN A 99 -9.76 -5.73 6.55
CA ASN A 99 -10.88 -4.97 6.00
C ASN A 99 -11.59 -5.65 4.82
N ALA A 100 -10.88 -6.45 4.02
CA ALA A 100 -11.42 -7.08 2.82
C ALA A 100 -12.09 -8.43 3.15
N PRO A 101 -13.40 -8.62 2.88
CA PRO A 101 -14.09 -9.89 3.16
C PRO A 101 -13.54 -11.09 2.38
N ASN A 102 -12.90 -10.84 1.24
CA ASN A 102 -12.25 -11.83 0.39
C ASN A 102 -10.74 -11.95 0.64
N ALA A 103 -10.20 -11.38 1.73
CA ALA A 103 -8.81 -11.60 2.11
C ALA A 103 -8.59 -13.10 2.39
N TYR A 104 -7.55 -13.66 1.79
CA TYR A 104 -7.31 -15.10 1.81
C TYR A 104 -6.17 -15.49 2.73
N ILE A 105 -4.99 -14.96 2.47
CA ILE A 105 -3.82 -15.11 3.33
C ILE A 105 -2.97 -13.85 3.23
N MET A 106 -2.32 -13.50 4.33
CA MET A 106 -1.37 -12.40 4.41
C MET A 106 0.04 -12.98 4.38
N GLU A 107 0.83 -12.62 3.37
CA GLU A 107 2.24 -13.00 3.33
C GLU A 107 3.02 -12.33 4.47
N THR A 108 3.93 -13.06 5.11
CA THR A 108 4.88 -12.47 6.06
C THR A 108 6.22 -13.20 5.98
N VAL A 109 7.32 -12.47 6.13
CA VAL A 109 8.66 -13.06 6.10
C VAL A 109 9.22 -13.23 7.51
N ARG A 110 9.29 -14.47 8.00
CA ARG A 110 9.75 -14.80 9.38
C ARG A 110 11.10 -14.21 9.76
N SER A 111 12.05 -14.17 8.83
CA SER A 111 13.39 -13.64 9.07
C SER A 111 13.42 -12.11 9.12
N TYR A 112 12.38 -11.44 8.59
CA TYR A 112 12.31 -9.99 8.57
C TYR A 112 11.72 -9.48 9.88
N TYR A 113 10.53 -9.96 10.26
CA TYR A 113 9.87 -9.50 11.49
C TYR A 113 10.52 -10.03 12.77
N ARG A 114 11.20 -11.19 12.74
CA ARG A 114 12.06 -11.64 13.87
C ARG A 114 13.50 -11.13 13.78
N GLY A 115 13.81 -10.36 12.73
CA GLY A 115 15.15 -9.90 12.44
C GLY A 115 15.18 -8.39 12.28
N TRP A 116 15.31 -7.94 11.05
CA TRP A 116 15.72 -6.57 10.78
C TRP A 116 14.61 -5.53 10.91
N TYR A 117 13.32 -5.89 10.84
CA TYR A 117 12.20 -4.94 10.99
C TYR A 117 12.28 -4.18 12.32
N ASP A 118 12.65 -4.88 13.40
CA ASP A 118 12.79 -4.34 14.75
C ASP A 118 13.86 -3.24 14.85
N ARG A 119 14.75 -3.11 13.86
CA ARG A 119 15.74 -2.03 13.80
C ARG A 119 15.17 -0.73 13.21
N PHE A 120 14.00 -0.78 12.58
CA PHE A 120 13.45 0.36 11.85
C PHE A 120 12.09 0.82 12.37
N VAL A 121 11.25 -0.09 12.86
CA VAL A 121 9.88 0.27 13.28
C VAL A 121 9.57 -0.09 14.72
N GLU A 122 8.62 0.63 15.30
CA GLU A 122 8.05 0.33 16.61
C GLU A 122 6.56 0.76 16.69
N PRO A 123 5.65 -0.09 17.21
CA PRO A 123 5.85 -1.52 17.43
C PRO A 123 6.05 -2.27 16.11
N ASN A 124 6.61 -3.48 16.19
CA ASN A 124 6.73 -4.41 15.06
C ASN A 124 5.50 -5.34 15.03
N ILE A 125 5.27 -6.02 13.91
CA ILE A 125 4.14 -6.94 13.76
C ILE A 125 4.24 -8.12 14.72
N VAL A 126 3.09 -8.63 15.16
CA VAL A 126 3.01 -9.80 16.03
C VAL A 126 2.38 -10.95 15.25
N VAL A 127 3.15 -12.03 15.06
CA VAL A 127 2.65 -13.28 14.49
C VAL A 127 2.56 -14.32 15.60
N LYS A 128 1.35 -14.81 15.87
CA LYS A 128 1.06 -15.78 16.92
C LYS A 128 0.23 -16.93 16.34
N ASP A 129 0.64 -18.17 16.61
CA ASP A 129 -0.06 -19.39 16.17
C ASP A 129 -0.35 -19.41 14.65
N GLY A 130 0.57 -18.87 13.87
CA GLY A 130 0.47 -18.78 12.41
C GLY A 130 -0.43 -17.65 11.91
N HIS A 131 -0.85 -16.71 12.77
CA HIS A 131 -1.72 -15.60 12.41
C HIS A 131 -1.05 -14.27 12.74
N LEU A 132 -1.10 -13.33 11.81
CA LEU A 132 -0.73 -11.95 12.06
C LEU A 132 -1.86 -11.28 12.86
N LEU A 133 -1.51 -10.71 14.01
CA LEU A 133 -2.46 -9.96 14.83
C LEU A 133 -2.73 -8.59 14.22
N ALA A 134 -3.94 -8.08 14.42
CA ALA A 134 -4.32 -6.76 13.94
C ALA A 134 -3.39 -5.69 14.55
N PRO A 135 -2.88 -4.75 13.73
CA PRO A 135 -2.15 -3.60 14.24
C PRO A 135 -3.00 -2.82 15.25
N GLU A 136 -2.37 -2.37 16.33
CA GLU A 136 -3.04 -1.58 17.37
C GLU A 136 -2.68 -0.09 17.26
N GLY A 137 -3.58 0.77 17.73
CA GLY A 137 -3.42 2.22 17.68
C GLY A 137 -3.86 2.85 16.35
N PRO A 138 -3.77 4.18 16.24
CA PRO A 138 -4.24 4.91 15.07
C PRO A 138 -3.32 4.77 13.85
N GLY A 139 -3.89 4.96 12.66
CA GLY A 139 -3.16 4.91 11.40
C GLY A 139 -2.65 3.49 11.08
N LEU A 140 -1.38 3.37 10.70
CA LEU A 140 -0.80 2.06 10.39
C LEU A 140 -0.57 1.20 11.64
N GLY A 141 -0.58 1.77 12.84
CA GLY A 141 -0.24 1.06 14.09
C GLY A 141 1.26 0.86 14.29
N THR A 142 2.09 1.58 13.53
CA THR A 142 3.56 1.60 13.67
C THR A 142 4.14 2.97 13.31
N ARG A 143 5.40 3.19 13.65
CA ARG A 143 6.20 4.36 13.26
C ARG A 143 7.65 3.95 13.03
N LEU A 144 8.40 4.78 12.30
CA LEU A 144 9.86 4.65 12.30
C LEU A 144 10.38 4.92 13.72
N LYS A 145 11.37 4.14 14.16
CA LYS A 145 12.12 4.45 15.38
C LYS A 145 12.85 5.78 15.22
N ALA A 146 12.98 6.53 16.31
CA ALA A 146 13.54 7.89 16.28
C ALA A 146 14.99 7.90 15.75
N ASP A 147 15.78 6.92 16.15
CA ASP A 147 17.18 6.75 15.77
C ASP A 147 17.38 6.47 14.27
N VAL A 148 16.37 5.98 13.55
CA VAL A 148 16.45 5.73 12.09
C VAL A 148 16.81 7.00 11.33
N ARG A 149 16.26 8.15 11.75
CA ARG A 149 16.53 9.45 11.11
C ARG A 149 17.92 9.99 11.45
N GLU A 150 18.52 9.53 12.54
CA GLU A 150 19.81 9.98 13.05
C GLU A 150 20.98 9.12 12.53
N ARG A 151 20.69 8.05 11.78
CA ARG A 151 21.73 7.15 11.29
C ARG A 151 22.67 7.88 10.32
N PRO A 152 23.99 7.65 10.41
CA PRO A 152 24.97 8.30 9.53
C PRO A 152 24.86 7.86 8.07
N ASP A 153 24.17 6.75 7.79
CA ASP A 153 23.91 6.22 6.45
C ASP A 153 22.50 6.56 5.92
N ALA A 154 21.70 7.34 6.67
CA ALA A 154 20.40 7.81 6.21
C ALA A 154 20.55 9.11 5.40
N LEU A 155 19.93 9.15 4.22
CA LEU A 155 19.66 10.39 3.50
C LEU A 155 18.25 10.85 3.87
N VAL A 156 18.14 12.02 4.48
CA VAL A 156 16.87 12.66 4.81
C VAL A 156 16.77 13.95 4.02
N GLU A 157 15.83 13.98 3.08
CA GLU A 157 15.47 15.17 2.33
C GLU A 157 14.12 15.68 2.82
N VAL A 158 14.03 16.99 3.05
CA VAL A 158 12.81 17.64 3.53
C VAL A 158 12.42 18.72 2.53
N SER A 159 11.18 18.66 2.05
CA SER A 159 10.57 19.71 1.24
C SER A 159 9.56 20.46 2.10
N ASP A 160 9.95 21.65 2.57
CA ASP A 160 9.19 22.50 3.50
C ASP A 160 9.04 23.93 2.96
N GLU A 161 9.07 24.10 1.65
CA GLU A 161 8.69 25.35 1.01
C GLU A 161 7.30 25.20 0.38
N ALA A 162 6.39 26.13 0.71
CA ALA A 162 5.16 26.23 -0.06
C ALA A 162 5.55 26.63 -1.49
N GLY A 163 5.29 25.73 -2.44
CA GLY A 163 5.40 26.04 -3.86
C GLY A 163 4.52 27.24 -4.18
N VAL A 164 5.16 28.39 -4.41
CA VAL A 164 4.49 29.63 -4.84
C VAL A 164 4.06 29.57 -6.31
N ASP A 165 4.61 28.63 -7.08
CA ASP A 165 4.33 28.40 -8.49
C ASP A 165 4.16 26.89 -8.80
N HIS A 166 3.03 26.29 -8.40
CA HIS A 166 2.67 25.00 -8.99
C HIS A 166 2.15 25.18 -10.42
N TRP A 167 2.31 24.13 -11.25
CA TRP A 167 1.65 24.03 -12.55
C TRP A 167 0.16 24.38 -12.39
N MET A 168 -0.31 25.39 -13.14
CA MET A 168 -1.67 25.99 -13.08
C MET A 168 -1.93 27.05 -11.99
N GLY A 169 -0.91 27.58 -11.29
CA GLY A 169 -1.09 28.66 -10.32
C GLY A 169 -1.85 28.23 -9.05
N LEU A 170 -1.76 26.94 -8.71
CA LEU A 170 -2.31 26.38 -7.48
C LEU A 170 -1.35 26.65 -6.32
N HIS A 171 -1.88 27.03 -5.16
CA HIS A 171 -1.09 27.09 -3.94
C HIS A 171 -0.87 25.68 -3.38
N SER A 172 0.27 25.44 -2.72
CA SER A 172 0.48 24.20 -1.98
C SER A 172 -0.63 23.97 -0.95
N ILE A 173 -0.97 22.70 -0.70
CA ILE A 173 -1.96 22.30 0.31
C ILE A 173 -1.49 22.56 1.75
N PHE A 174 -0.23 22.93 1.92
CA PHE A 174 0.39 23.23 3.20
C PHE A 174 0.99 24.63 3.21
N GLU A 175 1.11 25.18 4.40
CA GLU A 175 1.87 26.37 4.71
C GLU A 175 3.01 26.00 5.65
N VAL A 176 4.09 26.78 5.59
CA VAL A 176 5.22 26.64 6.50
C VAL A 176 5.30 27.91 7.32
N LEU A 177 5.11 27.73 8.63
CA LEU A 177 5.08 28.77 9.64
C LEU A 177 6.36 28.67 10.47
N THR A 178 6.68 29.73 11.20
CA THR A 178 7.67 29.70 12.26
C THR A 178 6.94 29.73 13.58
N ASP A 179 7.23 28.78 14.48
CA ASP A 179 6.62 28.75 15.81
C ASP A 179 7.26 29.77 16.76
N GLU A 180 6.76 29.80 18.00
CA GLU A 180 7.23 30.70 19.06
C GLU A 180 8.69 30.46 19.48
N ASN A 181 9.26 29.30 19.16
CA ASN A 181 10.65 28.93 19.44
C ASN A 181 11.58 29.20 18.25
N GLY A 182 11.05 29.70 17.13
CA GLY A 182 11.80 29.91 15.90
C GLY A 182 11.92 28.66 15.02
N GLU A 183 11.23 27.57 15.36
CA GLU A 183 11.25 26.34 14.57
C GLU A 183 10.26 26.41 13.41
N ARG A 184 10.62 25.81 12.27
CA ARG A 184 9.73 25.70 11.11
C ARG A 184 8.67 24.62 11.36
N VAL A 185 7.41 24.98 11.19
CA VAL A 185 6.25 24.08 11.35
C VAL A 185 5.48 24.02 10.04
N VAL A 186 5.29 22.80 9.51
CA VAL A 186 4.47 22.55 8.32
C VAL A 186 3.04 22.21 8.75
N ARG A 187 2.06 22.95 8.25
CA ARG A 187 0.63 22.80 8.54
C ARG A 187 -0.17 22.68 7.25
N LEU A 188 -1.20 21.83 7.22
CA LEU A 188 -2.20 21.87 6.14
C LEU A 188 -2.94 23.21 6.16
N ARG A 189 -3.03 23.90 5.02
CA ARG A 189 -3.76 25.16 4.91
C ARG A 189 -5.24 24.91 5.18
N GLU A 190 -5.83 25.73 6.04
CA GLU A 190 -7.28 25.85 6.09
C GLU A 190 -7.77 26.57 4.84
N ARG A 191 -8.91 26.14 4.29
CA ARG A 191 -9.52 26.82 3.15
C ARG A 191 -9.90 28.26 3.58
N PRO A 192 -9.41 29.32 2.89
CA PRO A 192 -9.79 30.68 3.22
C PRO A 192 -11.31 30.90 3.06
N PRO A 193 -11.95 31.67 3.95
CA PRO A 193 -13.36 32.04 3.79
C PRO A 193 -13.59 32.75 2.45
N GLY A 194 -14.46 32.20 1.59
CA GLY A 194 -14.87 32.82 0.32
C GLY A 194 -14.10 32.37 -0.93
N GLU A 195 -13.12 31.47 -0.83
CA GLU A 195 -12.40 30.98 -2.00
C GLU A 195 -13.24 29.92 -2.77
N PRO A 196 -13.41 30.04 -4.11
CA PRO A 196 -14.22 29.11 -4.90
C PRO A 196 -13.67 27.67 -4.83
N ALA A 197 -14.57 26.70 -4.69
CA ALA A 197 -14.21 25.27 -4.65
C ALA A 197 -13.54 24.88 -5.97
N GLY A 198 -12.21 24.72 -5.97
CA GLY A 198 -11.45 24.37 -7.17
C GLY A 198 -10.01 24.92 -7.21
N LYS A 199 -9.65 25.91 -6.40
CA LYS A 199 -8.27 26.44 -6.32
C LYS A 199 -7.41 25.89 -5.18
N THR A 200 -8.05 25.25 -4.22
CA THR A 200 -7.42 24.56 -3.09
C THR A 200 -7.79 23.09 -3.21
N PRO A 201 -6.81 22.17 -3.35
CA PRO A 201 -7.10 20.73 -3.36
C PRO A 201 -7.89 20.34 -2.10
N PRO A 202 -8.84 19.39 -2.18
CA PRO A 202 -9.58 18.97 -1.00
C PRO A 202 -8.59 18.49 0.06
N VAL A 203 -8.54 19.20 1.17
CA VAL A 203 -7.89 18.72 2.39
C VAL A 203 -8.80 17.61 2.90
N TRP A 204 -8.32 16.38 2.91
CA TRP A 204 -9.03 15.26 3.52
C TRP A 204 -9.04 15.53 5.03
N GLU A 205 -10.16 16.07 5.53
CA GLU A 205 -10.39 16.24 6.96
C GLU A 205 -10.44 14.86 7.64
N ARG A 206 -9.83 14.77 8.83
CA ARG A 206 -9.69 13.55 9.63
C ARG A 206 -11.02 13.00 10.12
#